data_AF-A0A7K7XZS7-F1
#
_entry.id   AF-A0A7K7XZS7-F1
#
_cell.length_a   1.000
_cell.length_b   1.000
_cell.length_c   1.000
_cell.angle_alpha   90.00
_cell.angle_beta   90.00
_cell.angle_gamma   90.00
#
_symmetry.space_group_name_H-M   'P 1'
#
loop_
_entity.id
_entity.type
_entity.pdbx_description
1 polymer ?
#
loop_
_entity_poly.entity_id
_entity_poly.type
_entity_poly.pdbx_seq_one_letter_code
_entity_poly.pdbx_strand_id
1 'polypeptide(L)'
;KRFYSLKVAPKVASSATAAKVKLSPESQDLEITKLPNGLVIASLENFSPTSRIGVFIKTGSRYETTSNLGTAHLLRLASNLTTKGASSFRITRGIEAVGGSLSVHATREKMAYSVECLRDYVDTVMEYLLNVTTAPEFRPWEVAELQPKLKVDKAVAFQNPQVGVLENLHAAAYKNALANPLYCPDYRVGKITSEQLHHFVQNNFTSSRMALVGIGIKHSTLKQVAEQFLNIRSGSGAPGAKAVYRGGEIRKQTGDSLVHAAIVTEGALVGSPEANAFSVLQYVLGAGPLVKRGSNVTSKLTQGVAKATSQPFDVSAFNVNYSDSGLFGIYTISQAPNAGEVIKAALNQVKAVAQGGVTDADVTTAKNQLKANYLMSVETSKGLLNEIGSESLVSGTHTSPSVVAQKIDSVATADVVNAAKKFISGKKSMAAAGDLGNTPFLDEL
;
A
#
# COMPACT_ATOMS: atom_id res chain seq x y z
N LYS A 1 -13.19 -49.27 47.07
CA LYS A 1 -11.83 -49.73 47.47
C LYS A 1 -11.14 -50.21 46.20
N ARG A 2 -10.03 -49.70 45.67
CA ARG A 2 -8.91 -48.84 46.13
C ARG A 2 -8.44 -48.04 44.90
N PHE A 3 -8.37 -46.70 44.97
CA PHE A 3 -7.13 -45.93 45.08
C PHE A 3 -5.97 -46.46 44.23
N TYR A 4 -5.70 -45.80 43.09
CA TYR A 4 -4.39 -45.88 42.44
C TYR A 4 -3.51 -44.71 42.94
N SER A 5 -2.34 -45.13 43.40
CA SER A 5 -1.34 -44.41 44.16
C SER A 5 -0.62 -43.35 43.32
N LEU A 6 -0.47 -42.16 43.91
CA LEU A 6 0.42 -41.09 43.47
C LEU A 6 1.88 -41.56 43.56
N LYS A 7 2.54 -41.75 42.41
CA LYS A 7 4.01 -41.82 42.38
C LYS A 7 4.55 -40.40 42.47
N VAL A 8 5.14 -40.11 43.63
CA VAL A 8 5.88 -38.89 43.95
C VAL A 8 7.10 -38.77 43.02
N ALA A 9 7.12 -37.72 42.19
CA ALA A 9 8.31 -37.29 41.49
C ALA A 9 9.31 -36.66 42.49
N PRO A 10 10.63 -36.81 42.28
CA PRO A 10 11.62 -36.35 43.24
C PRO A 10 11.60 -34.82 43.37
N LYS A 11 11.72 -34.32 44.61
CA LYS A 11 11.94 -32.91 44.91
C LYS A 11 13.24 -32.45 44.27
N VAL A 12 13.15 -31.70 43.19
CA VAL A 12 14.27 -30.88 42.70
C VAL A 12 14.44 -29.73 43.67
N ALA A 13 15.60 -29.68 44.32
CA ALA A 13 15.98 -28.58 45.19
C ALA A 13 15.95 -27.26 44.38
N SER A 14 15.14 -26.32 44.86
CA SER A 14 15.12 -24.94 44.38
C SER A 14 16.42 -24.26 44.79
N SER A 15 17.43 -24.31 43.92
CA SER A 15 18.60 -23.43 44.01
C SER A 15 18.97 -22.90 42.62
N ALA A 16 18.12 -22.01 42.14
CA ALA A 16 18.53 -20.92 41.27
C ALA A 16 17.41 -19.90 41.35
N THR A 17 17.70 -18.72 41.87
CA THR A 17 16.96 -17.52 41.52
C THR A 17 16.87 -17.47 40.01
N ALA A 18 15.72 -17.86 39.46
CA ALA A 18 15.40 -17.59 38.08
C ALA A 18 15.50 -16.08 37.94
N ALA A 19 16.58 -15.61 37.31
CA ALA A 19 16.67 -14.24 36.88
C ALA A 19 15.40 -14.02 36.07
N LYS A 20 14.50 -13.16 36.59
CA LYS A 20 13.40 -12.60 35.80
C LYS A 20 14.03 -12.24 34.47
N VAL A 21 13.50 -12.79 33.38
CA VAL A 21 13.83 -12.33 32.04
C VAL A 21 13.70 -10.81 32.10
N LYS A 22 14.83 -10.12 32.13
CA LYS A 22 14.84 -8.68 31.89
C LYS A 22 14.35 -8.59 30.46
N LEU A 23 13.08 -8.21 30.29
CA LEU A 23 12.61 -7.65 29.04
C LEU A 23 13.69 -6.64 28.63
N SER A 24 14.25 -6.88 27.45
CA SER A 24 15.36 -6.17 26.85
C SER A 24 15.13 -4.64 26.90
N PRO A 25 16.20 -3.83 26.73
CA PRO A 25 16.16 -2.38 26.93
C PRO A 25 15.00 -1.73 26.18
N GLU A 26 14.49 -0.61 26.72
CA GLU A 26 13.54 0.26 26.00
C GLU A 26 14.00 0.43 24.55
N SER A 27 13.06 0.37 23.61
CA SER A 27 13.34 0.61 22.19
C SER A 27 14.11 1.92 22.07
N GLN A 28 15.20 1.91 21.32
CA GLN A 28 15.89 3.14 21.00
C GLN A 28 14.98 4.02 20.13
N ASP A 29 15.24 5.33 20.16
CA ASP A 29 14.57 6.25 19.28
C ASP A 29 14.92 5.95 17.81
N LEU A 30 14.01 6.32 16.91
CA LEU A 30 14.25 6.19 15.48
C LEU A 30 15.38 7.14 15.06
N GLU A 31 16.44 6.58 14.50
CA GLU A 31 17.56 7.34 13.94
C GLU A 31 17.41 7.45 12.42
N ILE A 32 17.53 8.67 11.89
CA ILE A 32 17.50 8.95 10.45
C ILE A 32 18.75 9.71 10.06
N THR A 33 19.51 9.16 9.10
CA THR A 33 20.69 9.80 8.52
C THR A 33 20.51 9.92 7.02
N LYS A 34 20.79 11.10 6.47
CA LYS A 34 20.89 11.31 5.02
C LYS A 34 22.35 11.36 4.60
N LEU A 35 22.76 10.41 3.75
CA LEU A 35 24.12 10.36 3.23
C LEU A 35 24.36 11.45 2.17
N PRO A 36 25.63 11.84 1.91
CA PRO A 36 25.97 12.85 0.90
C PRO A 36 25.49 12.50 -0.52
N ASN A 37 25.39 11.20 -0.84
CA ASN A 37 24.85 10.72 -2.12
C ASN A 37 23.32 10.83 -2.23
N GLY A 38 22.63 11.30 -1.19
CA GLY A 38 21.18 11.51 -1.13
C GLY A 38 20.38 10.32 -0.60
N LEU A 39 21.01 9.17 -0.32
CA LEU A 39 20.36 8.02 0.30
C LEU A 39 19.89 8.36 1.72
N VAL A 40 18.65 8.02 2.03
CA VAL A 40 18.11 8.13 3.40
C VAL A 40 18.25 6.78 4.09
N ILE A 41 18.75 6.78 5.31
CA ILE A 41 18.88 5.58 6.15
C ILE A 41 18.06 5.82 7.40
N ALA A 42 17.12 4.93 7.69
CA ALA A 42 16.33 4.96 8.93
C ALA A 42 16.48 3.64 9.68
N SER A 43 16.68 3.69 11.00
CA SER A 43 16.74 2.47 11.79
C SER A 43 16.05 2.62 13.14
N LEU A 44 15.32 1.57 13.52
CA LEU A 44 14.70 1.45 14.83
C LEU A 44 15.23 0.21 15.53
N GLU A 45 16.01 0.40 16.59
CA GLU A 45 16.54 -0.69 17.40
C GLU A 45 15.59 -1.01 18.54
N ASN A 46 14.83 -2.10 18.40
CA ASN A 46 13.80 -2.52 19.36
C ASN A 46 14.15 -3.84 20.10
N PHE A 47 15.40 -4.30 19.96
CA PHE A 47 15.91 -5.55 20.52
C PHE A 47 15.11 -6.83 20.21
N SER A 48 14.29 -6.80 19.16
CA SER A 48 13.54 -7.97 18.69
C SER A 48 14.51 -9.11 18.29
N PRO A 49 14.13 -10.39 18.52
CA PRO A 49 14.89 -11.55 18.03
C PRO A 49 14.85 -11.67 16.49
N THR A 50 13.93 -10.96 15.84
CA THR A 50 13.82 -10.85 14.39
C THR A 50 14.14 -9.45 13.92
N SER A 51 14.80 -9.35 12.77
CA SER A 51 15.12 -8.08 12.11
C SER A 51 14.43 -8.00 10.76
N ARG A 52 14.08 -6.79 10.37
CA ARG A 52 13.43 -6.50 9.09
C ARG A 52 14.14 -5.36 8.41
N ILE A 53 14.51 -5.56 7.16
CA ILE A 53 15.29 -4.59 6.40
C ILE A 53 14.58 -4.39 5.07
N GLY A 54 14.34 -3.14 4.71
CA GLY A 54 13.63 -2.74 3.52
C GLY A 54 14.40 -1.70 2.72
N VAL A 55 14.50 -1.90 1.41
CA VAL A 55 14.92 -0.89 0.45
C VAL A 55 13.67 -0.34 -0.23
N PHE A 56 13.35 0.91 0.08
CA PHE A 56 12.22 1.64 -0.49
C PHE A 56 12.73 2.53 -1.61
N ILE A 57 12.08 2.46 -2.76
CA ILE A 57 12.52 3.13 -3.97
C ILE A 57 11.35 3.95 -4.50
N LYS A 58 11.56 5.24 -4.73
CA LYS A 58 10.57 6.15 -5.32
C LYS A 58 10.47 5.85 -6.81
N THR A 59 9.80 4.76 -7.16
CA THR A 59 9.61 4.24 -8.51
C THR A 59 8.29 3.47 -8.58
N GLY A 60 7.82 3.12 -9.77
CA GLY A 60 6.55 2.42 -9.95
C GLY A 60 5.97 2.66 -11.34
N SER A 61 4.73 2.24 -11.56
CA SER A 61 4.09 2.40 -12.88
C SER A 61 3.95 3.87 -13.29
N ARG A 62 3.92 4.82 -12.35
CA ARG A 62 3.93 6.27 -12.63
C ARG A 62 5.13 6.72 -13.47
N TYR A 63 6.28 6.05 -13.31
CA TYR A 63 7.54 6.40 -13.97
C TYR A 63 7.76 5.61 -15.27
N GLU A 64 6.74 4.89 -15.72
CA GLU A 64 6.74 4.24 -17.03
C GLU A 64 6.36 5.23 -18.14
N THR A 65 6.96 5.01 -19.30
CA THR A 65 6.59 5.62 -20.57
C THR A 65 5.66 4.69 -21.34
N THR A 66 4.99 5.21 -22.36
CA THR A 66 4.14 4.41 -23.26
C THR A 66 4.90 3.24 -23.91
N SER A 67 6.22 3.36 -24.08
CA SER A 67 7.09 2.33 -24.67
C SER A 67 7.53 1.23 -23.70
N ASN A 68 7.43 1.45 -22.38
CA ASN A 68 7.89 0.49 -21.36
C ASN A 68 6.81 0.13 -20.32
N LEU A 69 5.53 0.32 -20.65
CA LEU A 69 4.42 -0.07 -19.77
C LEU A 69 4.54 -1.53 -19.32
N GLY A 70 4.36 -1.75 -18.01
CA GLY A 70 4.44 -3.05 -17.36
C GLY A 70 5.84 -3.46 -16.86
N THR A 71 6.85 -2.59 -17.01
CA THR A 71 8.22 -2.86 -16.54
C THR A 71 8.28 -2.94 -15.01
N ALA A 72 7.58 -2.07 -14.29
CA ALA A 72 7.51 -2.11 -12.82
C ALA A 72 6.81 -3.40 -12.35
N HIS A 73 5.79 -3.87 -13.08
CA HIS A 73 5.13 -5.14 -12.78
C HIS A 73 6.11 -6.32 -12.93
N LEU A 74 6.88 -6.35 -14.02
CA LEU A 74 7.88 -7.40 -14.24
C LEU A 74 9.03 -7.34 -13.23
N LEU A 75 9.49 -6.15 -12.85
CA LEU A 75 10.52 -5.97 -11.81
C LEU A 75 10.08 -6.51 -10.45
N ARG A 76 8.79 -6.37 -10.10
CA ARG A 76 8.23 -6.96 -8.87
C ARG A 76 8.37 -8.49 -8.88
N LEU A 77 8.12 -9.12 -10.02
CA LEU A 77 8.27 -10.59 -10.18
C LEU A 77 9.72 -11.02 -10.31
N ALA A 78 10.63 -10.13 -10.71
CA ALA A 78 12.04 -10.40 -10.94
C ALA A 78 12.92 -10.41 -9.67
N SER A 79 12.31 -10.40 -8.48
CA SER A 79 13.00 -10.29 -7.20
C SER A 79 13.96 -11.45 -6.88
N ASN A 80 13.78 -12.61 -7.52
CA ASN A 80 14.60 -13.79 -7.32
C ASN A 80 15.52 -14.08 -8.52
N LEU A 81 15.66 -13.17 -9.48
CA LEU A 81 16.53 -13.39 -10.64
C LEU A 81 18.02 -13.30 -10.28
N THR A 82 18.86 -13.82 -11.17
CA THR A 82 20.31 -13.76 -11.02
C THR A 82 20.81 -12.31 -10.96
N THR A 83 21.72 -12.07 -10.02
CA THR A 83 22.43 -10.81 -9.80
C THR A 83 23.92 -11.03 -10.05
N LYS A 84 24.70 -9.96 -10.09
CA LYS A 84 26.17 -10.06 -10.21
C LYS A 84 26.83 -10.79 -9.03
N GLY A 85 26.21 -10.76 -7.85
CA GLY A 85 26.76 -11.37 -6.63
C GLY A 85 26.25 -12.80 -6.36
N ALA A 86 25.04 -13.14 -6.82
CA ALA A 86 24.42 -14.43 -6.54
C ALA A 86 23.45 -14.86 -7.64
N SER A 87 23.47 -16.15 -7.97
CA SER A 87 22.48 -16.79 -8.84
C SER A 87 21.11 -16.83 -8.16
N SER A 88 20.04 -16.94 -8.98
CA SER A 88 18.66 -17.15 -8.48
C SER A 88 18.57 -18.28 -7.45
N PHE A 89 19.25 -19.40 -7.71
CA PHE A 89 19.33 -20.55 -6.79
C PHE A 89 20.01 -20.19 -5.46
N ARG A 90 21.15 -19.49 -5.50
CA ARG A 90 21.89 -19.08 -4.30
C ARG A 90 21.08 -18.09 -3.45
N ILE A 91 20.40 -17.14 -4.08
CA ILE A 91 19.50 -16.19 -3.39
C ILE A 91 18.40 -16.96 -2.67
N THR A 92 17.69 -17.84 -3.38
CA THR A 92 16.58 -18.61 -2.83
C THR A 92 17.03 -19.49 -1.67
N ARG A 93 18.07 -20.32 -1.87
CA ARG A 93 18.58 -21.21 -0.83
C ARG A 93 19.24 -20.47 0.32
N GLY A 94 19.92 -19.36 0.05
CA GLY A 94 20.57 -18.54 1.07
C GLY A 94 19.56 -17.91 2.04
N ILE A 95 18.43 -17.42 1.52
CA ILE A 95 17.35 -16.87 2.35
C ILE A 95 16.60 -17.98 3.10
N GLU A 96 16.28 -19.10 2.44
CA GLU A 96 15.60 -20.24 3.08
C GLU A 96 16.43 -20.88 4.20
N ALA A 97 17.75 -21.01 4.01
CA ALA A 97 18.64 -21.66 4.98
C ALA A 97 18.67 -20.96 6.34
N VAL A 98 18.40 -19.65 6.37
CA VAL A 98 18.36 -18.85 7.61
C VAL A 98 16.93 -18.59 8.10
N GLY A 99 15.93 -19.25 7.48
CA GLY A 99 14.51 -19.04 7.78
C GLY A 99 14.00 -17.63 7.42
N GLY A 100 14.69 -16.95 6.49
CA GLY A 100 14.33 -15.62 6.06
C GLY A 100 13.19 -15.60 5.04
N SER A 101 12.63 -14.42 4.81
CA SER A 101 11.62 -14.18 3.77
C SER A 101 11.91 -12.90 3.02
N LEU A 102 12.08 -12.98 1.70
CA LEU A 102 12.20 -11.84 0.80
C LEU A 102 10.84 -11.57 0.13
N SER A 103 10.39 -10.34 0.19
CA SER A 103 9.13 -9.88 -0.41
C SER A 103 9.34 -8.59 -1.17
N VAL A 104 8.62 -8.43 -2.28
CA VAL A 104 8.62 -7.20 -3.07
C VAL A 104 7.20 -6.72 -3.28
N HIS A 105 6.96 -5.45 -2.97
CA HIS A 105 5.70 -4.78 -3.19
C HIS A 105 5.91 -3.58 -4.10
N ALA A 106 5.04 -3.42 -5.09
CA ALA A 106 5.08 -2.30 -6.01
C ALA A 106 3.73 -1.60 -6.02
N THR A 107 3.78 -0.27 -6.06
CA THR A 107 2.63 0.62 -6.20
C THR A 107 2.87 1.53 -7.40
N ARG A 108 1.98 2.49 -7.64
CA ARG A 108 2.17 3.50 -8.69
C ARG A 108 3.41 4.38 -8.44
N GLU A 109 3.76 4.68 -7.19
CA GLU A 109 4.82 5.65 -6.86
C GLU A 109 6.01 5.10 -6.08
N LYS A 110 5.87 3.90 -5.51
CA LYS A 110 6.87 3.26 -4.66
C LYS A 110 7.04 1.77 -5.00
N MET A 111 8.26 1.28 -4.91
CA MET A 111 8.59 -0.14 -4.87
C MET A 111 9.43 -0.43 -3.62
N ALA A 112 9.06 -1.45 -2.87
CA ALA A 112 9.71 -1.83 -1.62
C ALA A 112 10.19 -3.28 -1.71
N TYR A 113 11.49 -3.48 -1.53
CA TYR A 113 12.11 -4.80 -1.38
C TYR A 113 12.40 -4.99 0.10
N SER A 114 11.85 -6.02 0.73
CA SER A 114 12.00 -6.24 2.17
C SER A 114 12.39 -7.67 2.47
N VAL A 115 13.32 -7.84 3.42
CA VAL A 115 13.70 -9.12 3.97
C VAL A 115 13.42 -9.17 5.47
N GLU A 116 12.86 -10.28 5.94
CA GLU A 116 12.68 -10.58 7.36
C GLU A 116 13.53 -11.81 7.71
N CYS A 117 14.24 -11.78 8.84
CA CYS A 117 15.09 -12.90 9.29
C CYS A 117 15.31 -12.86 10.81
N LEU A 118 15.96 -13.90 11.36
CA LEU A 118 16.54 -13.82 12.70
C LEU A 118 17.69 -12.84 12.72
N ARG A 119 17.83 -12.12 13.82
CA ARG A 119 18.79 -11.02 13.97
C ARG A 119 20.24 -11.42 13.68
N ASP A 120 20.61 -12.65 14.04
CA ASP A 120 21.98 -13.16 13.86
C ASP A 120 22.36 -13.33 12.38
N TYR A 121 21.38 -13.38 11.47
CA TYR A 121 21.59 -13.58 10.03
C TYR A 121 21.37 -12.32 9.19
N VAL A 122 21.23 -11.15 9.84
CA VAL A 122 21.05 -9.85 9.18
C VAL A 122 22.13 -9.61 8.12
N ASP A 123 23.39 -9.81 8.46
CA ASP A 123 24.51 -9.55 7.55
C ASP A 123 24.44 -10.45 6.31
N THR A 124 24.00 -11.70 6.47
CA THR A 124 23.83 -12.66 5.37
C THR A 124 22.70 -12.27 4.44
N VAL A 125 21.51 -11.95 4.96
CA VAL A 125 20.34 -11.66 4.10
C VAL A 125 20.42 -10.29 3.45
N MET A 126 21.13 -9.36 4.08
CA MET A 126 21.30 -8.00 3.60
C MET A 126 22.14 -7.97 2.31
N GLU A 127 23.16 -8.83 2.18
CA GLU A 127 23.90 -8.99 0.92
C GLU A 127 22.93 -9.33 -0.24
N TYR A 128 22.02 -10.28 -0.04
CA TYR A 128 21.03 -10.65 -1.06
C TYR A 128 20.07 -9.50 -1.38
N LEU A 129 19.55 -8.82 -0.36
CA LEU A 129 18.64 -7.67 -0.55
C LEU A 129 19.29 -6.57 -1.39
N LEU A 130 20.55 -6.25 -1.10
CA LEU A 130 21.30 -5.21 -1.80
C LEU A 130 21.64 -5.64 -3.22
N ASN A 131 22.02 -6.91 -3.43
CA ASN A 131 22.30 -7.43 -4.77
C ASN A 131 21.06 -7.42 -5.68
N VAL A 132 19.91 -7.86 -5.16
CA VAL A 132 18.63 -7.87 -5.91
C VAL A 132 18.19 -6.46 -6.31
N THR A 133 18.48 -5.46 -5.48
CA THR A 133 18.07 -4.07 -5.73
C THR A 133 19.05 -3.29 -6.59
N THR A 134 20.36 -3.54 -6.47
CA THR A 134 21.39 -2.71 -7.12
C THR A 134 22.08 -3.35 -8.32
N ALA A 135 22.13 -4.68 -8.38
CA ALA A 135 22.91 -5.40 -9.37
C ALA A 135 22.18 -6.61 -10.03
N PRO A 136 20.90 -6.50 -10.42
CA PRO A 136 20.24 -7.55 -11.21
C PRO A 136 20.86 -7.68 -12.60
N GLU A 137 21.00 -8.90 -13.12
CA GLU A 137 21.56 -9.15 -14.46
C GLU A 137 20.50 -9.19 -15.57
N PHE A 138 19.25 -9.50 -15.24
CA PHE A 138 18.14 -9.66 -16.18
C PHE A 138 18.50 -10.50 -17.41
N ARG A 139 18.96 -11.74 -17.21
CA ARG A 139 19.36 -12.62 -18.32
C ARG A 139 18.16 -12.88 -19.26
N PRO A 140 18.33 -12.85 -20.59
CA PRO A 140 17.19 -12.93 -21.51
C PRO A 140 16.27 -14.15 -21.31
N TRP A 141 16.84 -15.31 -20.98
CA TRP A 141 16.07 -16.53 -20.72
C TRP A 141 15.29 -16.48 -19.40
N GLU A 142 15.85 -15.87 -18.34
CA GLU A 142 15.15 -15.67 -17.07
C GLU A 142 13.98 -14.68 -17.24
N VAL A 143 14.20 -13.60 -17.99
CA VAL A 143 13.17 -12.60 -18.31
C VAL A 143 12.05 -13.23 -19.15
N ALA A 144 12.41 -14.02 -20.16
CA ALA A 144 11.44 -14.73 -20.99
C ALA A 144 10.56 -15.69 -20.17
N GLU A 145 11.13 -16.39 -19.18
CA GLU A 145 10.39 -17.30 -18.30
C GLU A 145 9.41 -16.56 -17.37
N LEU A 146 9.70 -15.31 -16.99
CA LEU A 146 8.81 -14.51 -16.17
C LEU A 146 7.62 -13.92 -16.94
N GLN A 147 7.71 -13.74 -18.27
CA GLN A 147 6.66 -13.05 -19.01
C GLN A 147 5.29 -13.74 -18.96
N PRO A 148 5.18 -15.08 -19.07
CA PRO A 148 3.91 -15.77 -18.84
C PRO A 148 3.36 -15.57 -17.42
N LYS A 149 4.23 -15.43 -16.41
CA LYS A 149 3.83 -15.23 -15.00
C LYS A 149 3.13 -13.89 -14.80
N LEU A 150 3.40 -12.87 -15.62
CA LEU A 150 2.64 -11.60 -15.61
C LEU A 150 1.14 -11.82 -15.86
N LYS A 151 0.79 -12.71 -16.80
CA LYS A 151 -0.62 -13.02 -17.11
C LYS A 151 -1.28 -13.72 -15.94
N VAL A 152 -0.57 -14.68 -15.33
CA VAL A 152 -1.07 -15.44 -14.18
C VAL A 152 -1.29 -14.51 -12.99
N ASP A 153 -0.29 -13.69 -12.64
CA ASP A 153 -0.39 -12.75 -11.52
C ASP A 153 -1.53 -11.74 -11.72
N LYS A 154 -1.65 -11.17 -12.93
CA LYS A 154 -2.77 -10.29 -13.28
C LYS A 154 -4.11 -11.02 -13.18
N ALA A 155 -4.21 -12.24 -13.69
CA ALA A 155 -5.45 -13.02 -13.64
C ALA A 155 -5.87 -13.32 -12.19
N VAL A 156 -4.92 -13.71 -11.33
CA VAL A 156 -5.16 -13.93 -9.90
C VAL A 156 -5.64 -12.65 -9.22
N ALA A 157 -4.98 -11.52 -9.47
CA ALA A 157 -5.40 -10.24 -8.90
C ALA A 157 -6.81 -9.82 -9.36
N PHE A 158 -7.16 -10.09 -10.62
CA PHE A 158 -8.44 -9.72 -11.21
C PHE A 158 -9.58 -10.67 -10.85
N GLN A 159 -9.32 -11.76 -10.13
CA GLN A 159 -10.38 -12.54 -9.46
C GLN A 159 -11.14 -11.70 -8.43
N ASN A 160 -10.52 -10.63 -7.91
CA ASN A 160 -11.23 -9.59 -7.17
C ASN A 160 -11.67 -8.48 -8.16
N PRO A 161 -12.98 -8.33 -8.47
CA PRO A 161 -13.47 -7.32 -9.40
C PRO A 161 -13.10 -5.89 -9.00
N GLN A 162 -12.94 -5.62 -7.69
CA GLN A 162 -12.52 -4.30 -7.19
C GLN A 162 -11.16 -3.88 -7.77
N VAL A 163 -10.22 -4.81 -7.93
CA VAL A 163 -8.90 -4.51 -8.51
C VAL A 163 -9.04 -4.03 -9.95
N GLY A 164 -9.84 -4.73 -10.76
CA GLY A 164 -10.09 -4.35 -12.16
C GLY A 164 -10.80 -3.01 -12.29
N VAL A 165 -11.80 -2.74 -11.44
CA VAL A 165 -12.51 -1.46 -11.41
C VAL A 165 -11.57 -0.32 -11.00
N LEU A 166 -10.73 -0.50 -9.97
CA LEU A 166 -9.78 0.53 -9.53
C LEU A 166 -8.68 0.78 -10.57
N GLU A 167 -8.21 -0.23 -11.31
CA GLU A 167 -7.28 -0.02 -12.43
C GLU A 167 -7.91 0.80 -13.55
N ASN A 168 -9.13 0.45 -13.96
CA ASN A 168 -9.89 1.22 -14.95
C ASN A 168 -10.19 2.64 -14.46
N LEU A 169 -10.47 2.81 -13.17
CA LEU A 169 -10.74 4.12 -12.57
C LEU A 169 -9.54 5.06 -12.69
N HIS A 170 -8.31 4.58 -12.43
CA HIS A 170 -7.11 5.39 -12.59
C HIS A 170 -6.88 5.78 -14.05
N ALA A 171 -7.11 4.85 -14.97
CA ALA A 171 -7.01 5.11 -16.41
C ALA A 171 -8.07 6.11 -16.91
N ALA A 172 -9.27 6.09 -16.33
CA ALA A 172 -10.34 7.05 -16.63
C ALA A 172 -10.10 8.43 -16.00
N ALA A 173 -9.54 8.47 -14.79
CA ALA A 173 -9.38 9.69 -14.00
C ALA A 173 -8.21 10.57 -14.43
N TYR A 174 -7.08 9.97 -14.78
CA TYR A 174 -5.84 10.69 -15.07
C TYR A 174 -5.48 10.62 -16.56
N LYS A 175 -4.86 11.69 -17.08
CA LYS A 175 -4.33 11.71 -18.45
C LYS A 175 -2.99 10.98 -18.59
N ASN A 176 -2.15 11.07 -17.57
CA ASN A 176 -0.74 10.66 -17.58
C ASN A 176 -0.32 10.19 -16.18
N ALA A 177 0.91 9.68 -16.06
CA ALA A 177 1.56 9.35 -14.79
C ALA A 177 0.74 8.30 -13.99
N LEU A 178 -0.18 8.74 -13.14
CA LEU A 178 -1.06 7.87 -12.36
C LEU A 178 -2.07 7.07 -13.21
N ALA A 179 -2.27 7.48 -14.47
CA ALA A 179 -3.06 6.75 -15.47
C ALA A 179 -2.40 5.42 -15.90
N ASN A 180 -1.08 5.28 -15.73
CA ASN A 180 -0.37 4.08 -16.12
C ASN A 180 -0.87 2.89 -15.27
N PRO A 181 -1.14 1.73 -15.90
CA PRO A 181 -1.65 0.57 -15.19
C PRO A 181 -0.59 0.00 -14.26
N LEU A 182 -1.01 -0.49 -13.10
CA LEU A 182 -0.13 -1.19 -12.16
C LEU A 182 0.23 -2.58 -12.69
N TYR A 183 -0.70 -3.22 -13.40
CA TYR A 183 -0.51 -4.51 -14.05
C TYR A 183 -0.18 -4.34 -15.54
N CYS A 184 0.84 -5.07 -16.00
CA CYS A 184 1.26 -5.10 -17.39
C CYS A 184 0.07 -5.32 -18.36
N PRO A 185 -0.14 -4.44 -19.36
CA PRO A 185 -1.15 -4.63 -20.40
C PRO A 185 -0.92 -5.89 -21.23
N ASP A 186 -2.00 -6.54 -21.67
CA ASP A 186 -1.89 -7.83 -22.37
C ASP A 186 -1.09 -7.74 -23.68
N TYR A 187 -1.17 -6.60 -24.37
CA TYR A 187 -0.42 -6.35 -25.61
C TYR A 187 1.08 -6.07 -25.39
N ARG A 188 1.52 -5.86 -24.14
CA ARG A 188 2.91 -5.67 -23.73
C ARG A 188 3.56 -6.96 -23.24
N VAL A 189 2.77 -7.96 -22.83
CA VAL A 189 3.30 -9.27 -22.44
C VAL A 189 4.02 -9.91 -23.64
N GLY A 190 5.22 -10.41 -23.41
CA GLY A 190 6.13 -10.94 -24.44
C GLY A 190 7.07 -9.88 -25.04
N LYS A 191 6.85 -8.58 -24.80
CA LYS A 191 7.57 -7.47 -25.46
C LYS A 191 8.49 -6.67 -24.53
N ILE A 192 8.55 -7.01 -23.24
CA ILE A 192 9.47 -6.36 -22.30
C ILE A 192 10.82 -7.05 -22.41
N THR A 193 11.88 -6.30 -22.70
CA THR A 193 13.23 -6.85 -22.89
C THR A 193 14.13 -6.62 -21.67
N SER A 194 15.21 -7.38 -21.58
CA SER A 194 16.25 -7.22 -20.55
C SER A 194 16.83 -5.80 -20.53
N GLU A 195 17.03 -5.20 -21.69
CA GLU A 195 17.56 -3.84 -21.84
C GLU A 195 16.57 -2.81 -21.29
N GLN A 196 15.26 -3.01 -21.49
CA GLN A 196 14.23 -2.15 -20.92
C GLN A 196 14.22 -2.21 -19.39
N LEU A 197 14.38 -3.40 -18.81
CA LEU A 197 14.50 -3.57 -17.35
C LEU A 197 15.76 -2.88 -16.82
N HIS A 198 16.91 -3.13 -17.46
CA HIS A 198 18.15 -2.45 -17.12
C HIS A 198 17.97 -0.94 -17.15
N HIS A 199 17.54 -0.38 -18.28
CA HIS A 199 17.33 1.07 -18.46
C HIS A 199 16.38 1.65 -17.42
N PHE A 200 15.28 0.96 -17.09
CA PHE A 200 14.35 1.40 -16.05
C PHE A 200 15.01 1.45 -14.67
N VAL A 201 15.80 0.42 -14.31
CA VAL A 201 16.58 0.40 -13.07
C VAL A 201 17.62 1.53 -13.08
N GLN A 202 18.36 1.73 -14.18
CA GLN A 202 19.39 2.78 -14.24
C GLN A 202 18.82 4.18 -14.01
N ASN A 203 17.63 4.45 -14.52
CA ASN A 203 17.02 5.78 -14.46
C ASN A 203 16.23 6.06 -13.18
N ASN A 204 15.78 5.01 -12.48
CA ASN A 204 14.88 5.17 -11.32
C ASN A 204 15.48 4.70 -9.99
N PHE A 205 16.45 3.78 -9.99
CA PHE A 205 17.08 3.23 -8.80
C PHE A 205 18.34 4.05 -8.50
N THR A 206 18.15 5.32 -8.18
CA THR A 206 19.22 6.25 -7.81
C THR A 206 19.21 6.50 -6.31
N SER A 207 20.37 6.78 -5.72
CA SER A 207 20.53 6.96 -4.27
C SER A 207 19.57 8.00 -3.68
N SER A 208 19.35 9.14 -4.36
CA SER A 208 18.43 10.19 -3.90
C SER A 208 16.94 9.82 -3.93
N ARG A 209 16.61 8.68 -4.55
CA ARG A 209 15.25 8.11 -4.65
C ARG A 209 15.12 6.84 -3.83
N MET A 210 16.05 6.58 -2.92
CA MET A 210 16.08 5.36 -2.13
C MET A 210 16.12 5.69 -0.63
N ALA A 211 15.43 4.86 0.14
CA ALA A 211 15.53 4.82 1.59
C ALA A 211 15.81 3.38 2.03
N LEU A 212 16.89 3.20 2.81
CA LEU A 212 17.21 1.93 3.45
C LEU A 212 16.69 1.99 4.90
N VAL A 213 15.75 1.11 5.23
CA VAL A 213 15.09 1.09 6.53
C VAL A 213 15.33 -0.23 7.24
N GLY A 214 15.72 -0.19 8.51
CA GLY A 214 15.93 -1.38 9.34
C GLY A 214 15.16 -1.31 10.66
N ILE A 215 14.51 -2.41 11.04
CA ILE A 215 13.89 -2.58 12.36
C ILE A 215 14.55 -3.78 13.05
N GLY A 216 14.93 -3.62 14.32
CA GLY A 216 15.68 -4.61 15.09
C GLY A 216 17.15 -4.70 14.67
N ILE A 217 17.72 -3.58 14.21
CA ILE A 217 19.13 -3.45 13.80
C ILE A 217 19.67 -2.10 14.29
N LYS A 218 20.94 -2.09 14.71
CA LYS A 218 21.65 -0.87 15.12
C LYS A 218 21.88 0.06 13.93
N HIS A 219 21.72 1.37 14.14
CA HIS A 219 21.92 2.37 13.10
C HIS A 219 23.32 2.31 12.48
N SER A 220 24.35 2.13 13.32
CA SER A 220 25.75 2.06 12.86
C SER A 220 26.00 0.92 11.88
N THR A 221 25.41 -0.26 12.12
CA THR A 221 25.55 -1.44 11.25
C THR A 221 24.88 -1.18 9.90
N LEU A 222 23.65 -0.65 9.92
CA LEU A 222 22.92 -0.33 8.70
C LEU A 222 23.63 0.75 7.88
N LYS A 223 24.19 1.76 8.55
CA LYS A 223 24.97 2.83 7.91
C LYS A 223 26.24 2.30 7.26
N GLN A 224 27.02 1.48 7.95
CA GLN A 224 28.25 0.90 7.39
C GLN A 224 27.94 0.09 6.13
N VAL A 225 26.86 -0.69 6.15
CA VAL A 225 26.46 -1.50 5.01
C VAL A 225 25.96 -0.63 3.86
N ALA A 226 25.20 0.43 4.15
CA ALA A 226 24.80 1.40 3.14
C ALA A 226 26.03 2.04 2.47
N GLU A 227 27.05 2.44 3.24
CA GLU A 227 28.27 3.04 2.70
C GLU A 227 29.09 2.07 1.84
N GLN A 228 29.12 0.77 2.19
CA GLN A 228 29.90 -0.25 1.49
C GLN A 228 29.20 -0.80 0.23
N PHE A 229 27.90 -1.05 0.31
CA PHE A 229 27.16 -1.78 -0.72
C PHE A 229 26.33 -0.87 -1.62
N LEU A 230 25.99 0.34 -1.15
CA LEU A 230 25.20 1.29 -1.92
C LEU A 230 26.08 2.37 -2.56
N ASN A 231 27.12 1.94 -3.27
CA ASN A 231 27.79 2.76 -4.27
C ASN A 231 26.89 2.90 -5.53
N ILE A 232 25.63 3.30 -5.29
CA ILE A 232 24.58 3.47 -6.29
C ILE A 232 24.93 4.69 -7.12
N ARG A 233 24.48 4.67 -8.38
CA ARG A 233 24.43 5.83 -9.26
C ARG A 233 23.81 7.02 -8.53
N SER A 234 24.67 8.01 -8.25
CA SER A 234 24.23 9.29 -7.71
C SER A 234 23.46 10.05 -8.78
N GLY A 235 22.41 10.77 -8.37
CA GLY A 235 21.61 11.59 -9.27
C GLY A 235 20.14 11.62 -8.89
N SER A 236 19.43 12.65 -9.34
CA SER A 236 18.01 12.87 -9.04
C SER A 236 17.06 11.81 -9.62
N GLY A 237 17.58 10.96 -10.52
CA GLY A 237 16.79 10.04 -11.34
C GLY A 237 15.90 10.79 -12.36
N ALA A 238 15.14 10.03 -13.15
CA ALA A 238 14.20 10.60 -14.11
C ALA A 238 13.08 11.39 -13.39
N PRO A 239 12.79 12.64 -13.78
CA PRO A 239 11.71 13.41 -13.17
C PRO A 239 10.37 12.73 -13.48
N GLY A 240 9.56 12.50 -12.43
CA GLY A 240 8.20 11.99 -12.60
C GLY A 240 7.31 13.07 -13.21
N ALA A 241 6.54 12.73 -14.24
CA ALA A 241 5.54 13.65 -14.78
C ALA A 241 4.49 13.99 -13.73
N LYS A 242 4.10 15.27 -13.63
CA LYS A 242 3.00 15.70 -12.74
C LYS A 242 1.70 15.04 -13.18
N ALA A 243 0.93 14.51 -12.24
CA ALA A 243 -0.36 13.91 -12.53
C ALA A 243 -1.36 14.98 -12.97
N VAL A 244 -2.10 14.72 -14.05
CA VAL A 244 -3.16 15.61 -14.53
C VAL A 244 -4.49 14.87 -14.43
N TYR A 245 -5.27 15.23 -13.41
CA TYR A 245 -6.65 14.75 -13.28
C TYR A 245 -7.50 15.37 -14.40
N ARG A 246 -8.27 14.53 -15.09
CA ARG A 246 -9.11 14.93 -16.21
C ARG A 246 -10.57 14.61 -16.02
N GLY A 247 -10.94 13.64 -15.19
CA GLY A 247 -12.29 13.09 -15.23
C GLY A 247 -12.47 12.13 -16.42
N GLY A 248 -13.53 11.33 -16.40
CA GLY A 248 -13.82 10.37 -17.47
C GLY A 248 -14.48 9.10 -16.96
N GLU A 249 -14.92 8.26 -17.89
CA GLU A 249 -15.67 7.05 -17.59
C GLU A 249 -15.11 5.85 -18.36
N ILE A 250 -14.94 4.71 -17.69
CA ILE A 250 -14.67 3.42 -18.33
C ILE A 250 -15.70 2.39 -17.86
N ARG A 251 -16.39 1.77 -18.82
CA ARG A 251 -17.42 0.76 -18.60
C ARG A 251 -16.97 -0.57 -19.17
N LYS A 252 -17.01 -1.64 -18.37
CA LYS A 252 -16.62 -2.99 -18.80
C LYS A 252 -17.78 -3.97 -18.59
N GLN A 253 -18.53 -4.24 -19.65
CA GLN A 253 -19.56 -5.29 -19.62
C GLN A 253 -18.89 -6.67 -19.50
N THR A 254 -19.17 -7.40 -18.43
CA THR A 254 -18.64 -8.76 -18.20
C THR A 254 -19.73 -9.83 -18.17
N GLY A 255 -21.00 -9.44 -18.02
CA GLY A 255 -22.12 -10.37 -17.85
C GLY A 255 -22.24 -10.95 -16.43
N ASP A 256 -21.42 -10.47 -15.48
CA ASP A 256 -21.55 -10.83 -14.07
C ASP A 256 -22.86 -10.29 -13.50
N SER A 257 -23.49 -11.05 -12.60
CA SER A 257 -24.77 -10.66 -11.97
C SER A 257 -24.66 -9.43 -11.06
N LEU A 258 -23.46 -9.16 -10.55
CA LEU A 258 -23.16 -8.01 -9.72
C LEU A 258 -22.52 -6.90 -10.56
N VAL A 259 -22.92 -5.67 -10.26
CA VAL A 259 -22.28 -4.45 -10.77
C VAL A 259 -21.36 -3.92 -9.70
N HIS A 260 -20.10 -3.77 -10.05
CA HIS A 260 -19.08 -3.08 -9.28
C HIS A 260 -18.83 -1.72 -9.91
N ALA A 261 -19.08 -0.63 -9.18
CA ALA A 261 -18.86 0.72 -9.66
C ALA A 261 -18.05 1.55 -8.65
N ALA A 262 -17.14 2.37 -9.15
CA ALA A 262 -16.38 3.33 -8.37
C ALA A 262 -16.56 4.73 -8.95
N ILE A 263 -16.94 5.69 -8.12
CA ILE A 263 -17.11 7.10 -8.50
C ILE A 263 -16.20 7.95 -7.64
N VAL A 264 -15.33 8.74 -8.27
CA VAL A 264 -14.31 9.56 -7.60
C VAL A 264 -14.29 11.00 -8.09
N THR A 265 -13.66 11.85 -7.29
CA THR A 265 -13.07 13.13 -7.72
C THR A 265 -11.59 13.17 -7.40
N GLU A 266 -10.90 14.19 -7.92
CA GLU A 266 -9.57 14.53 -7.42
C GLU A 266 -9.62 14.80 -5.91
N GLY A 267 -8.81 14.05 -5.18
CA GLY A 267 -8.64 14.15 -3.74
C GLY A 267 -7.55 15.14 -3.36
N ALA A 268 -6.70 14.74 -2.42
CA ALA A 268 -5.60 15.56 -1.91
C ALA A 268 -4.26 14.82 -1.96
N LEU A 269 -3.18 15.60 -1.98
CA LEU A 269 -1.80 15.09 -1.94
C LEU A 269 -1.42 14.63 -0.52
N VAL A 270 -0.50 13.66 -0.45
CA VAL A 270 -0.01 13.07 0.81
C VAL A 270 0.56 14.14 1.75
N GLY A 271 0.18 14.08 3.03
CA GLY A 271 0.71 14.95 4.08
C GLY A 271 0.02 16.32 4.18
N SER A 272 -0.92 16.65 3.29
CA SER A 272 -1.71 17.87 3.38
C SER A 272 -2.80 17.78 4.48
N PRO A 273 -3.20 18.91 5.11
CA PRO A 273 -4.35 18.92 6.01
C PRO A 273 -5.64 18.43 5.34
N GLU A 274 -5.79 18.70 4.04
CA GLU A 274 -6.93 18.25 3.24
C GLU A 274 -6.96 16.71 3.11
N ALA A 275 -5.81 16.03 3.02
CA ALA A 275 -5.77 14.58 3.02
C ALA A 275 -6.29 14.00 4.34
N ASN A 276 -6.01 14.64 5.48
CA ASN A 276 -6.57 14.22 6.77
C ASN A 276 -8.10 14.41 6.81
N ALA A 277 -8.61 15.51 6.26
CA ALA A 277 -10.05 15.75 6.15
C ALA A 277 -10.75 14.68 5.29
N PHE A 278 -10.17 14.31 4.14
CA PHE A 278 -10.67 13.21 3.31
C PHE A 278 -10.59 11.85 4.00
N SER A 279 -9.53 11.58 4.76
CA SER A 279 -9.41 10.34 5.54
C SER A 279 -10.48 10.26 6.63
N VAL A 280 -10.77 11.35 7.34
CA VAL A 280 -11.87 11.36 8.33
C VAL A 280 -13.22 11.22 7.63
N LEU A 281 -13.42 11.90 6.49
CA LEU A 281 -14.64 11.77 5.69
C LEU A 281 -14.88 10.33 5.21
N GLN A 282 -13.83 9.60 4.82
CA GLN A 282 -13.92 8.19 4.45
C GLN A 282 -14.56 7.36 5.57
N TYR A 283 -14.14 7.56 6.82
CA TYR A 283 -14.68 6.84 7.96
C TYR A 283 -16.07 7.32 8.39
N VAL A 284 -16.42 8.61 8.20
CA VAL A 284 -17.80 9.10 8.37
C VAL A 284 -18.75 8.42 7.39
N LEU A 285 -18.32 8.30 6.12
CA LEU A 285 -19.12 7.68 5.08
C LEU A 285 -19.19 6.15 5.22
N GLY A 286 -18.10 5.52 5.64
CA GLY A 286 -17.96 4.09 5.92
C GLY A 286 -16.79 3.46 5.16
N ALA A 287 -15.82 2.88 5.88
CA ALA A 287 -14.61 2.28 5.32
C ALA A 287 -14.65 0.73 5.25
N GLY A 288 -15.85 0.13 5.14
CA GLY A 288 -16.05 -1.32 5.18
C GLY A 288 -16.19 -1.91 6.60
N PRO A 289 -16.75 -3.13 6.74
CA PRO A 289 -17.14 -3.70 8.02
C PRO A 289 -15.94 -3.98 8.94
N LEU A 290 -15.97 -3.44 10.16
CA LEU A 290 -14.93 -3.69 11.18
C LEU A 290 -15.07 -5.07 11.85
N VAL A 291 -16.27 -5.65 11.80
CA VAL A 291 -16.55 -6.99 12.30
C VAL A 291 -16.56 -7.96 11.13
N LYS A 292 -15.80 -9.05 11.23
CA LYS A 292 -15.76 -10.09 10.19
C LYS A 292 -17.17 -10.64 9.96
N ARG A 293 -17.65 -10.56 8.71
CA ARG A 293 -19.04 -10.92 8.30
C ARG A 293 -20.13 -10.05 8.95
N GLY A 294 -19.76 -8.94 9.57
CA GLY A 294 -20.68 -7.92 10.04
C GLY A 294 -21.10 -6.98 8.90
N SER A 295 -22.04 -6.10 9.22
CA SER A 295 -22.57 -5.08 8.31
C SER A 295 -22.27 -3.69 8.86
N ASN A 296 -21.94 -2.75 7.97
CA ASN A 296 -21.69 -1.36 8.33
C ASN A 296 -22.96 -0.51 8.46
N VAL A 297 -23.98 -1.04 9.14
CA VAL A 297 -25.33 -0.43 9.23
C VAL A 297 -25.34 0.96 9.87
N THR A 298 -24.30 1.32 10.62
CA THR A 298 -24.15 2.63 11.25
C THR A 298 -23.46 3.65 10.33
N SER A 299 -22.88 3.22 9.21
CA SER A 299 -22.21 4.12 8.27
C SER A 299 -23.23 4.98 7.52
N LYS A 300 -22.87 6.24 7.24
CA LYS A 300 -23.78 7.15 6.54
C LYS A 300 -24.16 6.59 5.17
N LEU A 301 -23.20 6.06 4.40
CA LEU A 301 -23.46 5.49 3.07
C LEU A 301 -24.43 4.31 3.14
N THR A 302 -24.20 3.36 4.04
CA THR A 302 -25.10 2.20 4.18
C THR A 302 -26.50 2.63 4.59
N GLN A 303 -26.65 3.58 5.52
CA GLN A 303 -27.95 4.14 5.91
C GLN A 303 -28.67 4.84 4.76
N GLY A 304 -27.92 5.56 3.91
CA GLY A 304 -28.48 6.23 2.73
C GLY A 304 -28.99 5.25 1.67
N VAL A 305 -28.17 4.26 1.33
CA VAL A 305 -28.51 3.27 0.30
C VAL A 305 -29.62 2.32 0.77
N ALA A 306 -29.63 1.92 2.05
CA ALA A 306 -30.67 1.05 2.61
C ALA A 306 -32.08 1.67 2.61
N LYS A 307 -32.19 3.00 2.47
CA LYS A 307 -33.48 3.69 2.31
C LYS A 307 -34.00 3.64 0.87
N ALA A 308 -33.10 3.50 -0.10
CA ALA A 308 -33.46 3.45 -1.51
C ALA A 308 -33.83 2.03 -1.92
N THR A 309 -33.02 1.03 -1.53
CA THR A 309 -33.24 -0.36 -1.95
C THR A 309 -33.28 -1.34 -0.79
N SER A 310 -34.11 -2.38 -0.94
CA SER A 310 -34.13 -3.55 -0.06
C SER A 310 -33.27 -4.70 -0.60
N GLN A 311 -32.72 -4.57 -1.81
CA GLN A 311 -31.90 -5.59 -2.44
C GLN A 311 -30.49 -5.63 -1.84
N PRO A 312 -29.78 -6.77 -1.90
CA PRO A 312 -28.41 -6.86 -1.40
C PRO A 312 -27.47 -5.88 -2.12
N PHE A 313 -26.73 -5.10 -1.33
CA PHE A 313 -25.70 -4.18 -1.81
C PHE A 313 -24.51 -4.15 -0.84
N ASP A 314 -23.38 -3.66 -1.32
CA ASP A 314 -22.27 -3.21 -0.50
C ASP A 314 -21.85 -1.80 -0.94
N VAL A 315 -21.42 -0.99 0.01
CA VAL A 315 -21.01 0.39 -0.25
C VAL A 315 -19.94 0.82 0.74
N SER A 316 -18.86 1.41 0.22
CA SER A 316 -17.77 1.94 1.03
C SER A 316 -17.19 3.19 0.40
N ALA A 317 -16.58 4.03 1.22
CA ALA A 317 -15.74 5.13 0.76
C ALA A 317 -14.27 4.71 0.80
N PHE A 318 -13.47 5.29 -0.09
CA PHE A 318 -12.03 5.12 -0.11
C PHE A 318 -11.32 6.46 -0.39
N ASN A 319 -10.13 6.60 0.18
CA ASN A 319 -9.24 7.72 -0.03
C ASN A 319 -7.85 7.18 -0.40
N VAL A 320 -7.29 7.66 -1.51
CA VAL A 320 -5.94 7.33 -1.95
C VAL A 320 -5.20 8.63 -2.23
N ASN A 321 -4.05 8.82 -1.57
CA ASN A 321 -3.25 10.03 -1.70
C ASN A 321 -1.91 9.70 -2.37
N TYR A 322 -1.52 10.52 -3.33
CA TYR A 322 -0.26 10.45 -4.05
C TYR A 322 0.59 11.70 -3.78
N SER A 323 1.82 11.71 -4.26
CA SER A 323 2.76 12.81 -3.98
C SER A 323 2.32 14.19 -4.49
N ASP A 324 1.45 14.27 -5.52
CA ASP A 324 1.00 15.52 -6.14
C ASP A 324 -0.49 15.55 -6.52
N SER A 325 -1.26 14.52 -6.19
CA SER A 325 -2.71 14.42 -6.44
C SER A 325 -3.30 13.32 -5.52
N GLY A 326 -4.58 13.00 -5.65
CA GLY A 326 -5.23 11.90 -4.94
C GLY A 326 -6.58 11.56 -5.56
N LEU A 327 -7.19 10.47 -5.11
CA LEU A 327 -8.56 10.10 -5.44
C LEU A 327 -9.35 9.90 -4.16
N PHE A 328 -10.51 10.54 -4.10
CA PHE A 328 -11.50 10.27 -3.07
C PHE A 328 -12.81 9.87 -3.73
N GLY A 329 -13.46 8.84 -3.20
CA GLY A 329 -14.77 8.48 -3.69
C GLY A 329 -15.41 7.28 -3.03
N ILE A 330 -16.41 6.76 -3.72
CA ILE A 330 -17.26 5.68 -3.25
C ILE A 330 -17.13 4.47 -4.18
N TYR A 331 -17.23 3.29 -3.59
CA TYR A 331 -17.27 2.01 -4.26
C TYR A 331 -18.57 1.31 -3.89
N THR A 332 -19.34 0.89 -4.89
CA THR A 332 -20.62 0.21 -4.73
C THR A 332 -20.59 -1.15 -5.39
N ILE A 333 -21.20 -2.12 -4.73
CA ILE A 333 -21.53 -3.44 -5.28
C ILE A 333 -23.05 -3.59 -5.19
N SER A 334 -23.71 -3.95 -6.29
CA SER A 334 -25.16 -4.08 -6.31
C SER A 334 -25.61 -5.13 -7.32
N GLN A 335 -26.83 -5.64 -7.15
CA GLN A 335 -27.51 -6.38 -8.21
C GLN A 335 -27.71 -5.48 -9.43
N ALA A 336 -27.55 -6.04 -10.65
CA ALA A 336 -27.65 -5.29 -11.89
C ALA A 336 -28.92 -4.44 -12.06
N PRO A 337 -30.13 -4.90 -11.66
CA PRO A 337 -31.35 -4.09 -11.75
C PRO A 337 -31.36 -2.83 -10.86
N ASN A 338 -30.59 -2.83 -9.76
CA ASN A 338 -30.59 -1.76 -8.77
C ASN A 338 -29.35 -0.86 -8.82
N ALA A 339 -28.44 -1.09 -9.79
CA ALA A 339 -27.17 -0.38 -9.87
C ALA A 339 -27.35 1.15 -9.87
N GLY A 340 -28.27 1.68 -10.69
CA GLY A 340 -28.51 3.12 -10.73
C GLY A 340 -29.12 3.71 -9.45
N GLU A 341 -30.00 2.97 -8.79
CA GLU A 341 -30.58 3.39 -7.51
C GLU A 341 -29.51 3.43 -6.41
N VAL A 342 -28.69 2.39 -6.31
CA VAL A 342 -27.60 2.31 -5.31
C VAL A 342 -26.57 3.42 -5.52
N ILE A 343 -26.12 3.65 -6.75
CA ILE A 343 -25.12 4.69 -7.06
C ILE A 343 -25.68 6.09 -6.73
N LYS A 344 -26.90 6.40 -7.18
CA LYS A 344 -27.54 7.70 -6.93
C LYS A 344 -27.78 7.91 -5.43
N ALA A 345 -28.23 6.89 -4.71
CA ALA A 345 -28.43 6.97 -3.26
C ALA A 345 -27.11 7.21 -2.51
N ALA A 346 -26.03 6.54 -2.90
CA ALA A 346 -24.71 6.75 -2.31
C ALA A 346 -24.20 8.19 -2.55
N LEU A 347 -24.33 8.73 -3.76
CA LEU A 347 -23.96 10.11 -4.06
C LEU A 347 -24.82 11.14 -3.31
N ASN A 348 -26.13 10.92 -3.25
CA ASN A 348 -27.05 11.76 -2.48
C ASN A 348 -26.69 11.79 -1.00
N GLN A 349 -26.22 10.67 -0.45
CA GLN A 349 -25.75 10.63 0.93
C GLN A 349 -24.48 11.46 1.14
N VAL A 350 -23.53 11.45 0.21
CA VAL A 350 -22.36 12.34 0.29
C VAL A 350 -22.79 13.81 0.16
N LYS A 351 -23.80 14.10 -0.68
CA LYS A 351 -24.39 15.44 -0.80
C LYS A 351 -25.03 15.91 0.50
N ALA A 352 -25.72 15.03 1.23
CA ALA A 352 -26.26 15.34 2.54
C ALA A 352 -25.15 15.70 3.55
N VAL A 353 -24.03 14.96 3.55
CA VAL A 353 -22.86 15.32 4.39
C VAL A 353 -22.28 16.68 3.98
N ALA A 354 -22.17 16.97 2.69
CA ALA A 354 -21.72 18.26 2.17
C ALA A 354 -22.63 19.44 2.56
N GLN A 355 -23.92 19.17 2.81
CA GLN A 355 -24.91 20.14 3.29
C GLN A 355 -24.94 20.28 4.82
N GLY A 356 -24.08 19.57 5.55
CA GLY A 356 -24.02 19.60 7.02
C GLY A 356 -24.78 18.47 7.71
N GLY A 357 -25.18 17.42 6.98
CA GLY A 357 -25.83 16.21 7.51
C GLY A 357 -24.89 15.28 8.30
N VAL A 358 -23.95 15.84 9.05
CA VAL A 358 -22.97 15.14 9.89
C VAL A 358 -22.89 15.82 11.26
N THR A 359 -22.88 15.03 12.33
CA THR A 359 -22.77 15.52 13.70
C THR A 359 -21.33 15.43 14.20
N ASP A 360 -20.99 16.19 15.24
CA ASP A 360 -19.68 16.09 15.89
C ASP A 360 -19.43 14.69 16.49
N ALA A 361 -20.49 13.99 16.90
CA ALA A 361 -20.41 12.61 17.38
C ALA A 361 -20.03 11.64 16.25
N ASP A 362 -20.57 11.82 15.03
CA ASP A 362 -20.20 11.05 13.86
C ASP A 362 -18.71 11.26 13.52
N VAL A 363 -18.25 12.52 13.52
CA VAL A 363 -16.85 12.87 13.24
C VAL A 363 -15.91 12.31 14.31
N THR A 364 -16.28 12.42 15.59
CA THR A 364 -15.49 11.86 16.70
C THR A 364 -15.35 10.34 16.58
N THR A 365 -16.44 9.65 16.22
CA THR A 365 -16.42 8.21 15.97
C THR A 365 -15.51 7.87 14.79
N ALA A 366 -15.62 8.61 13.68
CA ALA A 366 -14.78 8.41 12.50
C ALA A 366 -13.29 8.63 12.79
N LYS A 367 -12.94 9.67 13.56
CA LYS A 367 -11.56 9.91 14.04
C LYS A 367 -11.04 8.74 14.85
N ASN A 368 -11.84 8.22 15.78
CA ASN A 368 -11.43 7.08 16.61
C ASN A 368 -11.22 5.82 15.76
N GLN A 369 -12.09 5.55 14.78
CA GLN A 369 -11.91 4.42 13.86
C GLN A 369 -10.66 4.58 12.98
N LEU A 370 -10.43 5.77 12.42
CA LEU A 370 -9.24 6.06 11.61
C LEU A 370 -7.95 5.91 12.43
N LYS A 371 -7.91 6.48 13.65
CA LYS A 371 -6.76 6.35 14.56
C LYS A 371 -6.51 4.90 14.93
N ALA A 372 -7.55 4.15 15.31
CA ALA A 372 -7.42 2.73 15.66
C ALA A 372 -6.88 1.92 14.48
N ASN A 373 -7.44 2.11 13.27
CA ASN A 373 -6.97 1.41 12.08
C ASN A 373 -5.50 1.72 11.75
N TYR A 374 -5.11 3.00 11.82
CA TYR A 374 -3.73 3.43 11.61
C TYR A 374 -2.77 2.83 12.65
N LEU A 375 -3.10 2.95 13.95
CA LEU A 375 -2.27 2.46 15.04
C LEU A 375 -2.10 0.92 14.99
N MET A 376 -3.20 0.18 14.76
CA MET A 376 -3.15 -1.28 14.59
C MET A 376 -2.31 -1.69 13.37
N SER A 377 -2.31 -0.89 12.31
CA SER A 377 -1.46 -1.14 11.13
C SER A 377 0.02 -1.01 11.48
N VAL A 378 0.42 0.10 12.13
CA VAL A 378 1.82 0.35 12.50
C VAL A 378 2.32 -0.53 13.66
N GLU A 379 1.44 -1.15 14.44
CA GLU A 379 1.82 -2.19 15.42
C GLU A 379 2.37 -3.46 14.74
N THR A 380 1.90 -3.76 13.53
CA THR A 380 2.46 -4.89 12.78
C THR A 380 3.87 -4.55 12.32
N SER A 381 4.80 -5.50 12.40
CA SER A 381 6.19 -5.24 12.03
C SER A 381 6.35 -4.84 10.55
N LYS A 382 5.50 -5.38 9.67
CA LYS A 382 5.42 -4.98 8.25
C LYS A 382 4.84 -3.57 8.08
N GLY A 383 3.79 -3.23 8.83
CA GLY A 383 3.19 -1.91 8.79
C GLY A 383 4.15 -0.84 9.28
N LEU A 384 4.88 -1.08 10.38
CA LEU A 384 5.91 -0.18 10.88
C LEU A 384 7.04 0.04 9.87
N LEU A 385 7.54 -1.04 9.26
CA LEU A 385 8.58 -0.95 8.22
C LEU A 385 8.10 -0.11 7.04
N ASN A 386 6.86 -0.33 6.58
CA ASN A 386 6.29 0.38 5.45
C ASN A 386 5.99 1.85 5.76
N GLU A 387 5.60 2.18 7.00
CA GLU A 387 5.37 3.55 7.46
C GLU A 387 6.69 4.34 7.46
N ILE A 388 7.69 3.85 8.20
CA ILE A 388 9.02 4.48 8.29
C ILE A 388 9.63 4.57 6.89
N GLY A 389 9.55 3.51 6.09
CA GLY A 389 10.06 3.47 4.72
C GLY A 389 9.37 4.45 3.78
N SER A 390 8.04 4.55 3.84
CA SER A 390 7.27 5.46 3.00
C SER A 390 7.54 6.93 3.34
N GLU A 391 7.55 7.28 4.63
CA GLU A 391 7.81 8.66 5.05
C GLU A 391 9.27 9.05 4.80
N SER A 392 10.23 8.20 5.18
CA SER A 392 11.65 8.45 4.94
C SER A 392 11.95 8.65 3.46
N LEU A 393 11.25 7.93 2.58
CA LEU A 393 11.38 8.07 1.13
C LEU A 393 10.80 9.40 0.59
N VAL A 394 9.68 9.86 1.15
CA VAL A 394 8.93 11.02 0.64
C VAL A 394 9.43 12.34 1.25
N SER A 395 9.58 12.39 2.57
CA SER A 395 9.90 13.61 3.33
C SER A 395 11.34 13.61 3.87
N GLY A 396 12.06 12.48 3.81
CA GLY A 396 13.38 12.34 4.45
C GLY A 396 13.31 12.36 5.99
N THR A 397 12.11 12.25 6.55
CA THR A 397 11.84 12.28 8.00
C THR A 397 10.75 11.26 8.33
N HIS A 398 10.49 11.07 9.62
CA HIS A 398 9.38 10.25 10.10
C HIS A 398 8.56 11.04 11.11
N THR A 399 7.25 11.01 10.95
CA THR A 399 6.29 11.55 11.90
C THR A 399 5.92 10.43 12.87
N SER A 400 6.13 10.64 14.17
CA SER A 400 5.74 9.62 15.15
C SER A 400 4.22 9.33 15.06
N PRO A 401 3.78 8.08 15.32
CA PRO A 401 2.37 7.72 15.29
C PRO A 401 1.48 8.59 16.20
N SER A 402 2.04 9.07 17.31
CA SER A 402 1.33 9.98 18.23
C SER A 402 1.00 11.33 17.60
N VAL A 403 1.92 11.90 16.82
CA VAL A 403 1.71 13.17 16.10
C VAL A 403 0.72 12.98 14.95
N VAL A 404 0.75 11.83 14.27
CA VAL A 404 -0.27 11.50 13.26
C VAL A 404 -1.67 11.41 13.89
N ALA A 405 -1.78 10.76 15.07
CA ALA A 405 -3.04 10.70 15.82
C ALA A 405 -3.54 12.11 16.21
N GLN A 406 -2.65 13.01 16.65
CA GLN A 406 -3.01 14.41 16.94
C GLN A 406 -3.49 15.16 15.69
N LYS A 407 -2.86 14.96 14.53
CA LYS A 407 -3.30 15.55 13.25
C LYS A 407 -4.69 15.07 12.84
N ILE A 408 -5.05 13.82 13.16
CA ILE A 408 -6.41 13.29 12.96
C ILE A 408 -7.38 13.95 13.94
N ASP A 409 -6.99 14.09 15.21
CA ASP A 409 -7.82 14.71 16.24
C ASP A 409 -8.08 16.19 15.97
N SER A 410 -7.16 16.91 15.32
CA SER A 410 -7.33 18.32 14.97
C SER A 410 -8.32 18.58 13.83
N VAL A 411 -8.77 17.56 13.09
CA VAL A 411 -9.71 17.74 11.96
C VAL A 411 -11.06 18.24 12.47
N ALA A 412 -11.51 19.43 12.06
CA ALA A 412 -12.81 19.94 12.48
C ALA A 412 -13.95 19.34 11.64
N THR A 413 -15.18 19.36 12.18
CA THR A 413 -16.39 18.96 11.44
C THR A 413 -16.56 19.80 10.16
N ALA A 414 -16.18 21.08 10.20
CA ALA A 414 -16.17 21.96 9.03
C ALA A 414 -15.23 21.46 7.92
N ASP A 415 -14.07 20.89 8.27
CA ASP A 415 -13.11 20.35 7.30
C ASP A 415 -13.70 19.14 6.57
N VAL A 416 -14.41 18.27 7.29
CA VAL A 416 -15.10 17.10 6.73
C VAL A 416 -16.21 17.53 5.77
N VAL A 417 -17.01 18.54 6.15
CA VAL A 417 -18.06 19.10 5.29
C VAL A 417 -17.45 19.74 4.04
N ASN A 418 -16.34 20.46 4.16
CA ASN A 418 -15.64 21.07 3.03
C ASN A 418 -15.04 20.01 2.09
N ALA A 419 -14.46 18.93 2.61
CA ALA A 419 -14.00 17.80 1.81
C ALA A 419 -15.16 17.14 1.04
N ALA A 420 -16.32 16.97 1.68
CA ALA A 420 -17.52 16.46 1.02
C ALA A 420 -18.04 17.42 -0.07
N LYS A 421 -18.04 18.73 0.18
CA LYS A 421 -18.38 19.75 -0.84
C LYS A 421 -17.46 19.67 -2.04
N LYS A 422 -16.14 19.55 -1.82
CA LYS A 422 -15.15 19.38 -2.89
C LYS A 422 -15.41 18.11 -3.71
N PHE A 423 -15.75 17.00 -3.06
CA PHE A 423 -16.15 15.79 -3.79
C PHE A 423 -17.41 16.02 -4.63
N ILE A 424 -18.42 16.75 -4.13
CA ILE A 424 -19.66 16.97 -4.89
C ILE A 424 -19.45 17.93 -6.08
N SER A 425 -18.71 19.02 -5.89
CA SER A 425 -18.45 20.01 -6.96
C SER A 425 -17.34 19.60 -7.92
N GLY A 426 -16.49 18.66 -7.52
CA GLY A 426 -15.33 18.22 -8.28
C GLY A 426 -15.73 17.44 -9.53
N LYS A 427 -14.90 17.54 -10.57
CA LYS A 427 -15.11 16.78 -11.81
C LYS A 427 -15.06 15.28 -11.51
N LYS A 428 -16.11 14.57 -11.89
CA LYS A 428 -16.26 13.15 -11.58
C LYS A 428 -15.47 12.26 -12.53
N SER A 429 -15.09 11.09 -12.02
CA SER A 429 -14.64 9.94 -12.79
C SER A 429 -15.35 8.71 -12.32
N MET A 430 -15.64 7.80 -13.25
CA MET A 430 -16.29 6.53 -12.93
C MET A 430 -15.63 5.36 -13.64
N ALA A 431 -15.56 4.23 -12.95
CA ALA A 431 -15.33 2.94 -13.57
C ALA A 431 -16.41 1.97 -13.10
N ALA A 432 -16.97 1.21 -14.03
CA ALA A 432 -17.98 0.20 -13.73
C ALA A 432 -17.70 -1.11 -14.47
N ALA A 433 -17.95 -2.25 -13.80
CA ALA A 433 -17.85 -3.58 -14.38
C ALA A 433 -19.00 -4.49 -13.89
N GLY A 434 -19.48 -5.38 -14.76
CA GLY A 434 -20.62 -6.26 -14.46
C GLY A 434 -21.66 -6.27 -15.59
N ASP A 435 -22.93 -6.43 -15.23
CA ASP A 435 -24.07 -6.15 -16.12
C ASP A 435 -24.55 -4.69 -15.97
N LEU A 436 -24.11 -3.84 -16.90
CA LEU A 436 -24.23 -2.38 -16.80
C LEU A 436 -25.53 -1.82 -17.38
N GLY A 437 -26.53 -2.66 -17.70
CA GLY A 437 -27.78 -2.25 -18.35
C GLY A 437 -28.55 -1.14 -17.60
N ASN A 438 -28.52 -1.15 -16.26
CA ASN A 438 -29.16 -0.13 -15.42
C ASN A 438 -28.15 0.78 -14.69
N THR A 439 -26.87 0.74 -15.10
CA THR A 439 -25.85 1.61 -14.52
C THR A 439 -25.94 2.98 -15.19
N PRO A 440 -26.11 4.07 -14.45
CA PRO A 440 -26.21 5.42 -15.02
C PRO A 440 -24.90 5.81 -15.70
N PHE A 441 -24.96 6.73 -16.64
CA PHE A 441 -23.77 7.38 -17.18
C PHE A 441 -23.30 8.50 -16.27
N LEU A 442 -22.04 8.93 -16.42
CA LEU A 442 -21.44 9.94 -15.54
C LEU A 442 -22.16 11.30 -15.56
N ASP A 443 -22.79 11.66 -16.67
CA ASP A 443 -23.57 12.89 -16.86
C ASP A 443 -24.98 12.83 -16.25
N GLU A 444 -25.44 11.63 -15.85
CA GLU A 444 -26.71 11.41 -15.16
C GLU A 444 -26.59 11.46 -13.62
N LEU A 445 -25.37 11.69 -13.10
CA LEU A 445 -25.00 11.56 -11.67
C LEU A 445 -24.82 12.88 -10.91
#